data_AF-A0ABD6Y739-F1
#
_entry.id   AF-A0ABD6Y739-F1
#
_cell.length_a   1.000
_cell.length_b   1.000
_cell.length_c   1.000
_cell.angle_alpha   90.00
_cell.angle_beta   90.00
_cell.angle_gamma   90.00
#
_symmetry.space_group_name_H-M   'P 1'
#
loop_
_entity.id
_entity.type
_entity.pdbx_description
1 polymer ?
#
loop_
_entity_poly.entity_id
_entity_poly.type
_entity_poly.pdbx_seq_one_letter_code
_entity_poly.pdbx_strand_id
1 'polypeptide(L)'
;MENKIILDRIGNLNRIINDLGERDQKEISELLLSVDYNSEQIEIIFHVFFNNFMNDELNKRLQLRTYRIGKYRSFNPKYEIGNNIKQLAWYYYAERHNEVSAASANAALTDVETIEKKYNIPFWEFNKVQIKEFREYLLEEKKLNKKTVDNKLGYCRTLVRSINDLLSKYNDKKIAIEDNWALHSNKWKPRKVQLITYDELMDNFMPKSSSPENLIALLLFKGVYLARETEDSEIARIKLKDFNGNELTVHGKYGDRIVKFTPKEMEWINLGIKEVKVKNAGGASPQTDKYFIPVTQDSYLFRKLKFISNEETPLGHWTLNKRLNEAWKMVYGKDSKISANKLRTSGILDLVNRRLIAKYGTLRPEHQSDVVIEIIKVFGEVGDYSENEIKEAISSQKSANSIWHRGLMYYHDRENLMKVKQ
;
A
#
# COMPACT_ATOMS: atom_id res chain seq x y z
N MET A 1 -19.32 -30.79 10.85
CA MET A 1 -20.10 -30.88 12.12
C MET A 1 -20.13 -29.54 12.85
N GLU A 2 -19.00 -28.81 12.91
CA GLU A 2 -18.91 -27.46 13.50
C GLU A 2 -19.81 -26.40 12.84
N ASN A 3 -19.90 -26.36 11.50
CA ASN A 3 -20.79 -25.40 10.81
C ASN A 3 -22.28 -25.61 11.13
N LYS A 4 -22.70 -26.84 11.48
CA LYS A 4 -24.10 -27.14 11.83
C LYS A 4 -24.45 -26.66 13.24
N ILE A 5 -23.50 -26.74 14.17
CA ILE A 5 -23.61 -26.22 15.54
C ILE A 5 -23.64 -24.68 15.54
N ILE A 6 -22.85 -24.05 14.67
CA ILE A 6 -22.84 -22.59 14.50
C ILE A 6 -24.14 -22.11 13.83
N LEU A 7 -24.62 -22.78 12.79
CA LEU A 7 -25.90 -22.45 12.14
C LEU A 7 -27.11 -22.70 13.07
N ASP A 8 -27.11 -23.75 13.91
CA ASP A 8 -28.14 -23.95 14.94
C ASP A 8 -28.08 -22.87 16.04
N ARG A 9 -26.89 -22.38 16.40
CA ARG A 9 -26.72 -21.25 17.33
C ARG A 9 -27.16 -19.93 16.71
N ILE A 10 -27.03 -19.75 15.40
CA ILE A 10 -27.41 -18.52 14.70
C ILE A 10 -28.88 -18.50 14.25
N GLY A 11 -29.47 -19.63 13.86
CA GLY A 11 -30.93 -19.74 13.68
C GLY A 11 -31.72 -19.37 14.94
N ASN A 12 -31.09 -19.58 16.10
CA ASN A 12 -31.59 -19.17 17.41
C ASN A 12 -31.29 -17.70 17.76
N LEU A 13 -30.35 -16.99 17.11
CA LEU A 13 -29.86 -15.67 17.54
C LEU A 13 -30.94 -14.57 17.50
N ASN A 14 -31.87 -14.58 16.54
CA ASN A 14 -32.99 -13.61 16.53
C ASN A 14 -34.03 -13.88 17.63
N ARG A 15 -34.20 -15.15 18.03
CA ARG A 15 -35.11 -15.55 19.11
C ARG A 15 -34.47 -15.27 20.47
N ILE A 16 -33.18 -15.59 20.58
CA ILE A 16 -32.32 -15.35 21.72
C ILE A 16 -32.12 -13.84 21.98
N ILE A 17 -31.83 -13.00 20.99
CA ILE A 17 -31.66 -11.54 21.22
C ILE A 17 -32.96 -10.89 21.74
N ASN A 18 -34.12 -11.38 21.30
CA ASN A 18 -35.42 -10.88 21.76
C ASN A 18 -35.83 -11.42 23.14
N ASP A 19 -35.36 -12.60 23.54
CA ASP A 19 -35.71 -13.25 24.82
C ASP A 19 -34.66 -13.03 25.95
N LEU A 20 -33.49 -12.48 25.65
CA LEU A 20 -32.38 -12.37 26.61
C LEU A 20 -32.29 -11.01 27.32
N GLY A 21 -32.06 -11.07 28.64
CA GLY A 21 -31.73 -9.91 29.46
C GLY A 21 -30.30 -9.39 29.23
N GLU A 22 -29.99 -8.24 29.84
CA GLU A 22 -28.73 -7.52 29.66
C GLU A 22 -27.46 -8.39 29.81
N ARG A 23 -27.45 -9.30 30.78
CA ARG A 23 -26.26 -10.11 31.14
C ARG A 23 -25.86 -11.07 30.02
N ASP A 24 -26.84 -11.66 29.35
CA ASP A 24 -26.63 -12.70 28.35
C ASP A 24 -26.26 -12.10 26.98
N GLN A 25 -26.72 -10.87 26.70
CA GLN A 25 -26.28 -10.11 25.51
C GLN A 25 -24.77 -9.79 25.57
N LYS A 26 -24.22 -9.57 26.77
CA LYS A 26 -22.78 -9.34 26.96
C LYS A 26 -21.96 -10.61 26.72
N GLU A 27 -22.45 -11.76 27.17
CA GLU A 27 -21.77 -13.05 27.02
C GLU A 27 -21.81 -13.54 25.56
N ILE A 28 -22.92 -13.33 24.84
CA ILE A 28 -23.01 -13.56 23.38
C ILE A 28 -22.09 -12.61 22.63
N SER A 29 -22.02 -11.34 23.05
CA SER A 29 -21.05 -10.40 22.50
C SER A 29 -19.65 -10.96 22.67
N GLU A 30 -19.24 -11.36 23.87
CA GLU A 30 -17.91 -11.95 24.13
C GLU A 30 -17.64 -13.24 23.32
N LEU A 31 -18.65 -14.09 23.10
CA LEU A 31 -18.52 -15.32 22.31
C LEU A 31 -18.33 -15.03 20.81
N LEU A 32 -19.03 -14.03 20.28
CA LEU A 32 -18.87 -13.51 18.91
C LEU A 32 -17.51 -12.81 18.67
N LEU A 33 -16.67 -12.68 19.70
CA LEU A 33 -15.37 -12.01 19.66
C LEU A 33 -14.18 -12.96 19.74
N SER A 34 -14.43 -14.27 19.82
CA SER A 34 -13.43 -15.27 20.16
C SER A 34 -13.04 -16.25 19.03
N VAL A 35 -13.60 -16.08 17.82
CA VAL A 35 -13.46 -17.07 16.73
C VAL A 35 -13.10 -16.38 15.40
N ASP A 36 -12.24 -17.02 14.59
CA ASP A 36 -12.02 -16.63 13.19
C ASP A 36 -13.27 -16.93 12.35
N TYR A 37 -13.90 -15.89 11.79
CA TYR A 37 -15.09 -16.03 10.95
C TYR A 37 -14.73 -16.07 9.48
N ASN A 38 -15.26 -17.07 8.76
CA ASN A 38 -15.22 -17.08 7.31
C ASN A 38 -16.22 -16.04 6.73
N SER A 39 -16.13 -15.79 5.42
CA SER A 39 -16.96 -14.78 4.74
C SER A 39 -18.47 -14.99 4.92
N GLU A 40 -18.94 -16.24 4.97
CA GLU A 40 -20.36 -16.58 5.14
C GLU A 40 -20.83 -16.28 6.58
N GLN A 41 -20.00 -16.59 7.58
CA GLN A 41 -20.29 -16.28 8.98
C GLN A 41 -20.38 -14.76 9.23
N ILE A 42 -19.51 -13.97 8.59
CA ILE A 42 -19.54 -12.49 8.68
C ILE A 42 -20.84 -11.93 8.11
N GLU A 43 -21.30 -12.45 6.98
CA GLU A 43 -22.55 -12.03 6.34
C GLU A 43 -23.74 -12.29 7.27
N ILE A 44 -23.81 -13.49 7.85
CA ILE A 44 -24.88 -13.87 8.78
C ILE A 44 -24.86 -12.98 10.03
N ILE A 45 -23.69 -12.77 10.64
CA ILE A 45 -23.51 -11.92 11.81
C ILE A 45 -23.93 -10.48 11.50
N PHE A 46 -23.53 -9.96 10.33
CA PHE A 46 -23.91 -8.63 9.87
C PHE A 46 -25.42 -8.46 9.76
N HIS A 47 -26.12 -9.45 9.23
CA HIS A 47 -27.57 -9.41 9.08
C HIS A 47 -28.32 -9.29 10.39
N VAL A 48 -27.90 -10.04 11.40
CA VAL A 48 -28.49 -9.97 12.74
C VAL A 48 -28.30 -8.58 13.34
N PHE A 49 -27.11 -7.99 13.20
CA PHE A 49 -26.82 -6.66 13.73
C PHE A 49 -27.52 -5.54 12.98
N PHE A 50 -27.59 -5.62 11.65
CA PHE A 50 -28.25 -4.58 10.88
C PHE A 50 -29.74 -4.49 11.18
N ASN A 51 -30.41 -5.63 11.37
CA ASN A 51 -31.82 -5.67 11.74
C ASN A 51 -32.09 -5.17 13.17
N ASN A 52 -31.05 -5.12 14.02
CA ASN A 52 -31.11 -4.62 15.40
C ASN A 52 -30.31 -3.32 15.59
N PHE A 53 -30.00 -2.59 14.52
CA PHE A 53 -29.16 -1.38 14.59
C PHE A 53 -29.74 -0.26 15.46
N MET A 54 -31.05 -0.26 15.76
CA MET A 54 -31.66 0.69 16.69
C MET A 54 -31.54 0.27 18.17
N ASN A 55 -30.96 -0.91 18.46
CA ASN A 55 -30.75 -1.37 19.83
C ASN A 55 -29.45 -0.78 20.39
N ASP A 56 -29.58 0.34 21.10
CA ASP A 56 -28.46 1.07 21.73
C ASP A 56 -27.59 0.20 22.64
N GLU A 57 -28.18 -0.77 23.32
CA GLU A 57 -27.48 -1.63 24.27
C GLU A 57 -26.61 -2.67 23.56
N LEU A 58 -27.16 -3.31 22.52
CA LEU A 58 -26.43 -4.21 21.63
C LEU A 58 -25.29 -3.47 20.91
N ASN A 59 -25.53 -2.22 20.50
CA ASN A 59 -24.53 -1.37 19.84
C ASN A 59 -23.39 -0.91 20.77
N LYS A 60 -23.68 -0.68 22.05
CA LYS A 60 -22.68 -0.30 23.06
C LYS A 60 -21.85 -1.49 23.54
N ARG A 61 -22.45 -2.68 23.64
CA ARG A 61 -21.82 -3.88 24.24
C ARG A 61 -20.99 -4.70 23.26
N LEU A 62 -21.33 -4.70 21.96
CA LEU A 62 -20.44 -5.26 20.96
C LEU A 62 -19.32 -4.28 20.61
N GLN A 63 -18.14 -4.56 21.13
CA GLN A 63 -16.90 -4.13 20.48
C GLN A 63 -16.40 -5.37 19.76
N LEU A 64 -16.28 -5.35 18.42
CA LEU A 64 -15.36 -6.31 17.82
C LEU A 64 -14.00 -6.01 18.42
N ARG A 65 -13.61 -6.80 19.44
CA ARG A 65 -12.28 -6.78 20.03
C ARG A 65 -11.41 -7.20 18.87
N THR A 66 -10.97 -6.19 18.12
CA THR A 66 -10.39 -6.37 16.80
C THR A 66 -9.36 -7.44 16.96
N TYR A 67 -9.63 -8.56 16.31
CA TYR A 67 -8.66 -9.60 16.15
C TYR A 67 -7.36 -8.90 15.76
N ARG A 68 -6.25 -9.27 16.39
CA ARG A 68 -4.96 -9.07 15.75
C ARG A 68 -5.01 -9.89 14.46
N ILE A 69 -5.66 -9.37 13.41
CA ILE A 69 -5.26 -9.71 12.06
C ILE A 69 -3.82 -9.22 12.06
N GLY A 70 -2.86 -10.14 12.07
CA GLY A 70 -1.43 -9.80 12.19
C GLY A 70 -0.98 -8.74 11.17
N LYS A 71 -1.79 -8.48 10.14
CA LYS A 71 -1.63 -7.44 9.14
C LYS A 71 -2.09 -6.02 9.49
N TYR A 72 -3.02 -5.74 10.41
CA TYR A 72 -3.65 -4.41 10.49
C TYR A 72 -3.63 -3.80 11.90
N ARG A 73 -2.64 -2.93 12.19
CA ARG A 73 -2.44 -2.32 13.52
C ARG A 73 -3.36 -1.13 13.86
N SER A 74 -4.16 -0.64 12.91
CA SER A 74 -4.85 0.66 13.03
C SER A 74 -6.36 0.54 12.85
N PHE A 75 -7.04 0.02 13.86
CA PHE A 75 -8.49 0.03 13.95
C PHE A 75 -8.95 0.88 15.14
N ASN A 76 -10.01 1.67 14.96
CA ASN A 76 -10.61 2.46 16.05
C ASN A 76 -11.81 1.68 16.62
N PRO A 77 -11.71 1.09 17.83
CA PRO A 77 -12.70 0.15 18.33
C PRO A 77 -13.98 0.80 18.87
N LYS A 78 -14.10 2.14 18.86
CA LYS A 78 -15.22 2.85 19.51
C LYS A 78 -15.76 3.97 18.63
N TYR A 79 -16.69 3.63 17.74
CA TYR A 79 -17.58 4.61 17.14
C TYR A 79 -18.83 4.77 18.01
N GLU A 80 -19.33 5.99 18.18
CA GLU A 80 -20.53 6.26 18.97
C GLU A 80 -21.80 5.93 18.20
N ILE A 81 -21.79 6.12 16.87
CA ILE A 81 -22.95 5.87 16.01
C ILE A 81 -22.67 4.66 15.14
N GLY A 82 -23.52 3.63 15.23
CA GLY A 82 -23.47 2.48 14.33
C GLY A 82 -22.18 1.68 14.36
N ASN A 83 -21.56 1.58 15.54
CA ASN A 83 -20.29 0.91 15.77
C ASN A 83 -20.20 -0.44 15.05
N ASN A 84 -21.08 -1.38 15.40
CA ASN A 84 -21.06 -2.77 14.91
C ASN A 84 -21.07 -2.85 13.38
N ILE A 85 -21.94 -2.06 12.74
CA ILE A 85 -22.09 -2.03 11.29
C ILE A 85 -20.82 -1.48 10.64
N LYS A 86 -20.23 -0.41 11.19
CA LYS A 86 -18.94 0.13 10.71
C LYS A 86 -17.81 -0.87 10.85
N GLN A 87 -17.73 -1.56 11.99
CA GLN A 87 -16.65 -2.51 12.26
C GLN A 87 -16.73 -3.70 11.29
N LEU A 88 -17.92 -4.26 11.07
CA LEU A 88 -18.13 -5.38 10.16
C LEU A 88 -17.96 -4.97 8.68
N ALA A 89 -18.49 -3.82 8.28
CA ALA A 89 -18.30 -3.31 6.92
C ALA A 89 -16.82 -3.03 6.63
N TRP A 90 -16.11 -2.46 7.60
CA TRP A 90 -14.66 -2.27 7.51
C TRP A 90 -13.91 -3.59 7.43
N TYR A 91 -14.26 -4.57 8.28
CA TYR A 91 -13.64 -5.90 8.27
C TYR A 91 -13.84 -6.59 6.91
N TYR A 92 -15.08 -6.62 6.42
CA TYR A 92 -15.41 -7.18 5.11
C TYR A 92 -14.63 -6.49 3.97
N TYR A 93 -14.43 -5.19 4.07
CA TYR A 93 -13.57 -4.44 3.15
C TYR A 93 -12.08 -4.81 3.31
N ALA A 94 -11.56 -4.86 4.53
CA ALA A 94 -10.15 -5.09 4.85
C ALA A 94 -9.66 -6.49 4.44
N GLU A 95 -10.51 -7.51 4.53
CA GLU A 95 -10.22 -8.87 4.05
C GLU A 95 -9.96 -8.93 2.54
N ARG A 96 -10.52 -7.98 1.78
CA ARG A 96 -10.43 -7.95 0.31
C ARG A 96 -9.39 -6.96 -0.22
N HIS A 97 -8.79 -6.16 0.65
CA HIS A 97 -7.93 -5.05 0.27
C HIS A 97 -6.62 -5.06 1.08
N ASN A 98 -5.64 -4.23 0.69
CA ASN A 98 -4.37 -4.13 1.41
C ASN A 98 -4.47 -3.25 2.67
N GLU A 99 -3.47 -3.34 3.55
CA GLU A 99 -3.39 -2.60 4.83
C GLU A 99 -3.58 -1.11 4.66
N VAL A 100 -2.89 -0.51 3.68
CA VAL A 100 -2.94 0.93 3.47
C VAL A 100 -4.36 1.38 3.13
N SER A 101 -5.07 0.59 2.32
CA SER A 101 -6.44 0.87 1.93
C SER A 101 -7.40 0.68 3.11
N ALA A 102 -7.22 -0.39 3.91
CA ALA A 102 -8.00 -0.65 5.12
C ALA A 102 -7.80 0.47 6.17
N ALA A 103 -6.56 0.87 6.43
CA ALA A 103 -6.24 1.97 7.35
C ALA A 103 -6.83 3.31 6.87
N SER A 104 -6.81 3.55 5.55
CA SER A 104 -7.40 4.76 4.97
C SER A 104 -8.93 4.77 5.07
N ALA A 105 -9.58 3.62 4.92
CA ALA A 105 -11.01 3.46 5.13
C ALA A 105 -11.38 3.69 6.61
N ASN A 106 -10.61 3.15 7.55
CA ASN A 106 -10.78 3.40 8.99
C ASN A 106 -10.62 4.90 9.33
N ALA A 107 -9.63 5.57 8.73
CA ALA A 107 -9.45 7.00 8.89
C ALA A 107 -10.60 7.83 8.30
N ALA A 108 -11.29 7.34 7.27
CA ALA A 108 -12.50 7.99 6.74
C ALA A 108 -13.68 7.84 7.70
N LEU A 109 -13.87 6.65 8.29
CA LEU A 109 -14.88 6.40 9.33
C LEU A 109 -14.67 7.26 10.58
N THR A 110 -13.42 7.47 10.98
CA THR A 110 -13.11 8.34 12.12
C THR A 110 -13.46 9.81 11.84
N ASP A 111 -13.22 10.30 10.62
CA ASP A 111 -13.52 11.69 10.30
C ASP A 111 -15.04 11.93 10.08
N VAL A 112 -15.76 10.96 9.47
CA VAL A 112 -17.20 11.12 9.20
C VAL A 112 -18.03 11.15 10.48
N GLU A 113 -17.51 10.57 11.56
CA GLU A 113 -18.14 10.55 12.88
C GLU A 113 -18.44 11.95 13.42
N THR A 114 -17.65 12.97 13.04
CA THR A 114 -17.95 14.36 13.43
C THR A 114 -19.33 14.81 12.93
N ILE A 115 -19.68 14.46 11.69
CA ILE A 115 -20.97 14.82 11.10
C ILE A 115 -22.07 13.88 11.60
N GLU A 116 -21.77 12.59 11.79
CA GLU A 116 -22.75 11.64 12.33
C GLU A 116 -23.19 12.10 13.72
N LYS A 117 -22.26 12.50 14.60
CA LYS A 117 -22.56 13.01 15.94
C LYS A 117 -23.43 14.25 15.92
N LYS A 118 -23.17 15.16 14.97
CA LYS A 118 -23.95 16.40 14.82
C LYS A 118 -25.41 16.12 14.48
N TYR A 119 -25.67 15.13 13.63
CA TYR A 119 -27.02 14.82 13.15
C TYR A 119 -27.67 13.61 13.83
N ASN A 120 -26.93 12.89 14.67
CA ASN A 120 -27.30 11.62 15.27
C ASN A 120 -27.86 10.60 14.25
N ILE A 121 -27.24 10.54 13.07
CA ILE A 121 -27.56 9.57 12.02
C ILE A 121 -26.28 8.90 11.52
N PRO A 122 -26.32 7.64 11.08
CA PRO A 122 -25.15 6.96 10.55
C PRO A 122 -24.79 7.48 9.14
N PHE A 123 -23.51 7.38 8.79
CA PHE A 123 -23.01 7.94 7.52
C PHE A 123 -23.64 7.31 6.29
N TRP A 124 -24.09 6.04 6.35
CA TRP A 124 -24.77 5.41 5.23
C TRP A 124 -26.18 5.95 4.97
N GLU A 125 -26.73 6.76 5.87
CA GLU A 125 -28.02 7.45 5.72
C GLU A 125 -27.87 8.94 5.37
N PHE A 126 -26.66 9.43 5.18
CA PHE A 126 -26.47 10.84 4.85
C PHE A 126 -27.12 11.21 3.51
N ASN A 127 -27.82 12.34 3.52
CA ASN A 127 -28.32 13.00 2.33
C ASN A 127 -27.27 13.93 1.69
N LYS A 128 -27.62 14.49 0.53
CA LYS A 128 -26.75 15.40 -0.24
C LYS A 128 -26.15 16.55 0.58
N VAL A 129 -26.94 17.11 1.49
CA VAL A 129 -26.54 18.27 2.32
C VAL A 129 -25.48 17.85 3.32
N GLN A 130 -25.68 16.72 4.00
CA GLN A 130 -24.74 16.19 4.99
C GLN A 130 -23.42 15.72 4.35
N ILE A 131 -23.48 15.15 3.14
CA ILE A 131 -22.27 14.80 2.37
C ILE A 131 -21.49 16.06 1.99
N LYS A 132 -22.19 17.14 1.59
CA LYS A 132 -21.56 18.42 1.26
C LYS A 132 -20.89 19.03 2.49
N GLU A 133 -21.57 19.00 3.64
CA GLU A 133 -21.03 19.49 4.90
C GLU A 133 -19.79 18.69 5.34
N PHE A 134 -19.83 17.35 5.22
CA PHE A 134 -18.66 16.52 5.49
C PHE A 134 -17.47 16.90 4.59
N ARG A 135 -17.72 17.20 3.32
CA ARG A 135 -16.68 17.67 2.40
C ARG A 135 -16.11 19.02 2.85
N GLU A 136 -16.96 19.97 3.22
CA GLU A 136 -16.57 21.29 3.72
C GLU A 136 -15.74 21.16 5.00
N TYR A 137 -16.16 20.33 5.96
CA TYR A 137 -15.39 19.97 7.15
C TYR A 137 -13.96 19.48 6.82
N LEU A 138 -13.83 18.55 5.88
CA LEU A 138 -12.52 18.02 5.51
C LEU A 138 -11.61 19.06 4.82
N LEU A 139 -12.19 19.97 4.02
CA LEU A 139 -11.46 20.99 3.29
C LEU A 139 -11.06 22.17 4.18
N GLU A 140 -11.99 22.65 5.00
CA GLU A 140 -11.88 23.93 5.71
C GLU A 140 -11.34 23.72 7.12
N GLU A 141 -11.89 22.77 7.88
CA GLU A 141 -11.48 22.53 9.26
C GLU A 141 -10.23 21.65 9.33
N LYS A 142 -10.23 20.51 8.63
CA LYS A 142 -9.08 19.59 8.59
C LYS A 142 -7.98 20.03 7.63
N LYS A 143 -8.23 21.07 6.81
CA LYS A 143 -7.28 21.64 5.83
C LYS A 143 -6.67 20.58 4.91
N LEU A 144 -7.43 19.54 4.55
CA LEU A 144 -6.94 18.48 3.68
C LEU A 144 -6.94 18.94 2.22
N ASN A 145 -5.97 18.45 1.45
CA ASN A 145 -5.96 18.71 0.01
C ASN A 145 -7.14 17.99 -0.68
N LYS A 146 -7.63 18.56 -1.80
CA LYS A 146 -8.77 18.05 -2.56
C LYS A 146 -8.69 16.55 -2.87
N LYS A 147 -7.51 16.05 -3.24
CA LYS A 147 -7.32 14.62 -3.56
C LYS A 147 -7.53 13.72 -2.34
N THR A 148 -7.04 14.12 -1.16
CA THR A 148 -7.27 13.39 0.09
C THR A 148 -8.75 13.40 0.47
N VAL A 149 -9.43 14.54 0.29
CA VAL A 149 -10.88 14.66 0.53
C VAL A 149 -11.68 13.73 -0.40
N ASP A 150 -11.39 13.77 -1.70
CA ASP A 150 -12.06 12.92 -2.69
C ASP A 150 -11.79 11.42 -2.40
N ASN A 151 -10.59 11.05 -1.95
CA ASN A 151 -10.30 9.68 -1.50
C ASN A 151 -11.13 9.27 -0.28
N LYS A 152 -11.28 10.14 0.72
CA LYS A 152 -12.08 9.85 1.93
C LYS A 152 -13.56 9.65 1.59
N LEU A 153 -14.13 10.52 0.76
CA LEU A 153 -15.49 10.34 0.22
C LEU A 153 -15.62 9.01 -0.55
N GLY A 154 -14.62 8.67 -1.36
CA GLY A 154 -14.55 7.40 -2.07
C GLY A 154 -14.53 6.17 -1.15
N TYR A 155 -13.82 6.25 -0.02
CA TYR A 155 -13.84 5.18 0.99
C TYR A 155 -15.20 5.06 1.67
N CYS A 156 -15.84 6.17 2.06
CA CYS A 156 -17.21 6.15 2.57
C CYS A 156 -18.16 5.47 1.58
N ARG A 157 -18.11 5.85 0.29
CA ARG A 157 -18.90 5.19 -0.77
C ARG A 157 -18.67 3.69 -0.82
N THR A 158 -17.41 3.28 -0.75
CA THR A 158 -17.03 1.86 -0.86
C THR A 158 -17.51 1.07 0.36
N LEU A 159 -17.49 1.68 1.55
CA LEU A 159 -18.05 1.08 2.75
C LEU A 159 -19.58 0.99 2.69
N VAL A 160 -20.30 1.98 2.16
CA VAL A 160 -21.76 1.85 1.90
C VAL A 160 -22.03 0.71 0.92
N ARG A 161 -21.18 0.50 -0.10
CA ARG A 161 -21.29 -0.67 -0.98
C ARG A 161 -21.05 -1.97 -0.24
N SER A 162 -20.03 -2.04 0.61
CA SER A 162 -19.79 -3.22 1.45
C SER A 162 -21.00 -3.52 2.36
N ILE A 163 -21.63 -2.49 2.92
CA ILE A 163 -22.89 -2.65 3.67
C ILE A 163 -23.98 -3.23 2.76
N ASN A 164 -24.21 -2.65 1.57
CA ASN A 164 -25.21 -3.16 0.62
C ASN A 164 -24.94 -4.59 0.15
N ASP A 165 -23.68 -4.95 -0.10
CA ASP A 165 -23.27 -6.30 -0.49
C ASP A 165 -23.58 -7.27 0.65
N LEU A 166 -23.20 -6.89 1.87
CA LEU A 166 -23.52 -7.64 3.07
C LEU A 166 -25.03 -7.78 3.26
N LEU A 167 -25.84 -6.76 2.94
CA LEU A 167 -27.32 -6.81 3.03
C LEU A 167 -27.99 -7.61 1.93
N SER A 168 -27.40 -7.66 0.74
CA SER A 168 -28.06 -8.17 -0.47
C SER A 168 -28.45 -9.65 -0.40
N LYS A 169 -27.86 -10.41 0.53
CA LYS A 169 -28.12 -11.84 0.69
C LYS A 169 -29.34 -12.17 1.54
N TYR A 170 -29.76 -11.31 2.48
CA TYR A 170 -30.85 -11.62 3.41
C TYR A 170 -31.81 -10.45 3.66
N ASN A 171 -31.73 -9.35 2.90
CA ASN A 171 -32.68 -8.23 2.98
C ASN A 171 -32.88 -7.58 1.61
N ASP A 172 -34.13 -7.23 1.27
CA ASP A 172 -34.45 -6.47 0.04
C ASP A 172 -34.10 -4.97 0.18
N LYS A 173 -33.80 -4.52 1.39
CA LYS A 173 -33.38 -3.14 1.65
C LYS A 173 -31.97 -2.87 1.10
N LYS A 174 -31.91 -2.10 0.01
CA LYS A 174 -30.68 -1.47 -0.48
C LYS A 174 -30.61 -0.03 -0.02
N ILE A 175 -29.49 0.34 0.59
CA ILE A 175 -29.17 1.73 0.91
C ILE A 175 -28.89 2.47 -0.39
N ALA A 176 -29.57 3.58 -0.62
CA ALA A 176 -29.33 4.43 -1.76
C ALA A 176 -27.93 5.03 -1.67
N ILE A 177 -27.05 4.64 -2.60
CA ILE A 177 -25.73 5.26 -2.72
C ILE A 177 -25.93 6.56 -3.49
N GLU A 178 -26.03 7.68 -2.78
CA GLU A 178 -26.08 8.96 -3.46
C GLU A 178 -24.83 9.19 -4.32
N ASP A 179 -25.03 9.67 -5.55
CA ASP A 179 -23.95 9.97 -6.49
C ASP A 179 -22.93 10.97 -5.94
N ASN A 180 -23.33 11.79 -4.96
CA ASN A 180 -22.49 12.78 -4.30
C ASN A 180 -21.33 12.19 -3.49
N TRP A 181 -21.44 10.93 -3.03
CA TRP A 181 -20.30 10.21 -2.44
C TRP A 181 -19.15 10.02 -3.43
N ALA A 182 -19.42 10.13 -4.72
CA ALA A 182 -18.41 10.16 -5.78
C ALA A 182 -18.59 11.38 -6.68
N LEU A 183 -18.18 12.53 -6.19
CA LEU A 183 -17.77 13.59 -7.10
C LEU A 183 -16.46 13.15 -7.75
N HIS A 184 -16.62 12.62 -8.96
CA HIS A 184 -15.61 12.04 -9.85
C HIS A 184 -15.46 10.52 -9.71
N SER A 185 -16.20 9.78 -10.55
CA SER A 185 -15.48 8.77 -11.32
C SER A 185 -14.31 9.51 -11.95
N ASN A 186 -13.10 9.30 -11.43
CA ASN A 186 -11.93 9.73 -12.16
C ASN A 186 -12.00 8.92 -13.46
N LYS A 187 -12.62 9.50 -14.51
CA LYS A 187 -12.21 9.23 -15.89
C LYS A 187 -10.70 9.22 -15.79
N TRP A 188 -10.14 8.03 -15.97
CA TRP A 188 -8.72 7.79 -15.79
C TRP A 188 -7.99 8.93 -16.51
N LYS A 189 -7.39 9.83 -15.73
CA LYS A 189 -6.55 10.89 -16.27
C LYS A 189 -5.14 10.33 -16.21
N PRO A 190 -4.43 10.24 -17.34
CA PRO A 190 -3.04 9.86 -17.33
C PRO A 190 -2.33 10.75 -16.32
N ARG A 191 -1.68 10.14 -15.33
CA ARG A 191 -0.89 10.91 -14.37
C ARG A 191 0.24 11.54 -15.19
N LYS A 192 0.46 12.84 -15.08
CA LYS A 192 1.72 13.46 -15.52
C LYS A 192 2.82 12.97 -14.56
N VAL A 193 3.31 11.75 -14.79
CA VAL A 193 4.39 11.17 -13.99
C VAL A 193 5.69 11.73 -14.52
N GLN A 194 6.40 12.49 -13.70
CA GLN A 194 7.79 12.86 -13.98
C GLN A 194 8.65 11.60 -13.80
N LEU A 195 8.89 10.91 -14.91
CA LEU A 195 9.79 9.77 -15.04
C LEU A 195 11.12 10.27 -15.60
N ILE A 196 12.20 9.52 -15.38
CA ILE A 196 13.54 9.83 -15.91
C ILE A 196 14.01 8.73 -16.85
N THR A 197 14.96 9.06 -17.71
CA THR A 197 15.61 8.08 -18.59
C THR A 197 16.86 7.48 -17.95
N TYR A 198 17.36 6.37 -18.50
CA TYR A 198 18.64 5.81 -18.08
C TYR A 198 19.79 6.83 -18.24
N ASP A 199 19.85 7.52 -19.38
CA ASP A 199 20.88 8.53 -19.64
C ASP A 199 20.77 9.70 -18.66
N GLU A 200 19.54 10.17 -18.38
CA GLU A 200 19.34 11.21 -17.36
C GLU A 200 19.78 10.76 -15.96
N LEU A 201 19.53 9.50 -15.59
CA LEU A 201 20.05 8.95 -14.34
C LEU A 201 21.59 8.93 -14.36
N MET A 202 22.19 8.31 -15.36
CA MET A 202 23.62 7.99 -15.38
C MET A 202 24.51 9.20 -15.67
N ASP A 203 24.07 10.11 -16.54
CA ASP A 203 24.88 11.24 -17.01
C ASP A 203 24.62 12.52 -16.23
N ASN A 204 23.41 12.69 -15.65
CA ASN A 204 23.09 13.88 -14.87
C ASN A 204 23.02 13.63 -13.37
N PHE A 205 22.30 12.59 -12.93
CA PHE A 205 22.07 12.37 -11.50
C PHE A 205 23.26 11.72 -10.79
N MET A 206 23.76 10.60 -11.30
CA MET A 206 24.86 9.85 -10.65
C MET A 206 26.11 10.70 -10.38
N PRO A 207 26.59 11.55 -11.31
CA PRO A 207 27.80 12.36 -11.08
C PRO A 207 27.62 13.56 -10.15
N LYS A 208 26.38 14.03 -9.97
CA LYS A 208 26.09 15.25 -9.18
C LYS A 208 25.58 14.94 -7.77
N SER A 209 25.18 13.70 -7.50
CA SER A 209 24.73 13.25 -6.19
C SER A 209 25.88 12.65 -5.38
N SER A 210 25.93 12.97 -4.09
CA SER A 210 26.84 12.32 -3.14
C SER A 210 26.60 10.82 -3.09
N SER A 211 27.67 10.08 -2.86
CA SER A 211 27.63 8.66 -2.56
C SER A 211 27.59 8.43 -1.02
N PRO A 212 27.05 7.29 -0.54
CA PRO A 212 26.36 6.24 -1.30
C PRO A 212 24.90 6.59 -1.63
N GLU A 213 24.44 7.82 -1.38
CA GLU A 213 23.04 8.22 -1.61
C GLU A 213 22.59 8.07 -3.07
N ASN A 214 23.48 8.31 -4.03
CA ASN A 214 23.22 8.07 -5.45
C ASN A 214 22.84 6.60 -5.76
N LEU A 215 23.34 5.64 -4.98
CA LEU A 215 23.01 4.22 -5.13
C LEU A 215 21.55 3.92 -4.81
N ILE A 216 20.88 4.71 -3.97
CA ILE A 216 19.45 4.54 -3.70
C ILE A 216 18.68 4.71 -5.03
N ALA A 217 19.01 5.73 -5.81
CA ALA A 217 18.36 5.99 -7.09
C ALA A 217 18.66 4.88 -8.12
N LEU A 218 19.93 4.46 -8.22
CA LEU A 218 20.32 3.36 -9.10
C LEU A 218 19.58 2.07 -8.76
N LEU A 219 19.60 1.65 -7.49
CA LEU A 219 18.93 0.41 -7.05
C LEU A 219 17.42 0.46 -7.30
N LEU A 220 16.76 1.59 -7.03
CA LEU A 220 15.35 1.79 -7.38
C LEU A 220 15.14 1.64 -8.89
N PHE A 221 15.96 2.28 -9.71
CA PHE A 221 15.90 2.17 -11.17
C PHE A 221 16.19 0.74 -11.66
N LYS A 222 16.94 -0.06 -10.92
CA LYS A 222 17.13 -1.49 -11.22
C LYS A 222 15.98 -2.38 -10.73
N GLY A 223 14.92 -1.80 -10.18
CA GLY A 223 13.75 -2.55 -9.73
C GLY A 223 13.83 -3.04 -8.29
N VAL A 224 14.83 -2.63 -7.51
CA VAL A 224 14.92 -2.99 -6.09
C VAL A 224 13.91 -2.19 -5.27
N TYR A 225 13.18 -2.85 -4.38
CA TYR A 225 12.04 -2.25 -3.68
C TYR A 225 12.45 -1.53 -2.39
N LEU A 226 11.87 -0.35 -2.19
CA LEU A 226 11.92 0.40 -0.94
C LEU A 226 10.55 0.36 -0.26
N ALA A 227 10.33 -0.66 0.57
CA ALA A 227 9.11 -0.79 1.36
C ALA A 227 9.06 0.22 2.50
N ARG A 228 7.88 0.39 3.10
CA ARG A 228 7.68 1.22 4.28
C ARG A 228 8.27 0.58 5.53
N GLU A 229 8.01 -0.71 5.73
CA GLU A 229 8.60 -1.50 6.79
C GLU A 229 9.99 -2.00 6.37
N THR A 230 10.95 -1.95 7.29
CA THR A 230 12.35 -2.28 7.01
C THR A 230 12.53 -3.76 6.65
N GLU A 231 11.73 -4.64 7.24
CA GLU A 231 11.74 -6.08 6.97
C GLU A 231 11.35 -6.42 5.53
N ASP A 232 10.42 -5.65 4.95
CA ASP A 232 9.99 -5.81 3.56
C ASP A 232 10.85 -5.02 2.57
N SER A 233 11.73 -4.14 3.06
CA SER A 233 12.50 -3.23 2.23
C SER A 233 13.80 -3.89 1.76
N GLU A 234 13.84 -4.22 0.48
CA GLU A 234 15.02 -4.85 -0.13
C GLU A 234 16.23 -3.93 -0.13
N ILE A 235 16.06 -2.65 -0.47
CA ILE A 235 17.15 -1.67 -0.45
C ILE A 235 17.75 -1.55 0.95
N ALA A 236 16.92 -1.53 1.99
CA ALA A 236 17.40 -1.39 3.36
C ALA A 236 18.24 -2.60 3.79
N ARG A 237 17.92 -3.80 3.28
CA ARG A 237 18.52 -5.06 3.72
C ARG A 237 19.75 -5.49 2.91
N ILE A 238 20.12 -4.75 1.85
CA ILE A 238 21.35 -5.05 1.07
C ILE A 238 22.57 -4.96 1.98
N LYS A 239 23.36 -6.04 1.97
CA LYS A 239 24.66 -6.15 2.61
C LYS A 239 25.79 -6.15 1.60
N LEU A 240 27.00 -5.86 2.06
CA LEU A 240 28.18 -5.85 1.18
C LEU A 240 28.47 -7.23 0.57
N LYS A 241 28.23 -8.32 1.32
CA LYS A 241 28.38 -9.70 0.83
C LYS A 241 27.40 -10.10 -0.27
N ASP A 242 26.32 -9.35 -0.45
CA ASP A 242 25.29 -9.67 -1.44
C ASP A 242 25.76 -9.31 -2.87
N PHE A 243 26.86 -8.57 -2.98
CA PHE A 243 27.52 -8.26 -4.25
C PHE A 243 28.54 -9.34 -4.62
N ASN A 244 28.37 -9.93 -5.81
CA ASN A 244 29.31 -10.88 -6.41
C ASN A 244 29.64 -10.45 -7.84
N GLY A 245 30.85 -9.91 -8.05
CA GLY A 245 31.24 -9.36 -9.35
C GLY A 245 30.33 -8.21 -9.77
N ASN A 246 29.67 -8.35 -10.91
CA ASN A 246 28.70 -7.36 -11.43
C ASN A 246 27.24 -7.69 -11.09
N GLU A 247 27.02 -8.57 -10.12
CA GLU A 247 25.71 -9.05 -9.72
C GLU A 247 25.43 -8.70 -8.26
N LEU A 248 24.17 -8.35 -7.96
CA LEU A 248 23.63 -8.20 -6.62
C LEU A 248 22.53 -9.24 -6.41
N THR A 249 22.67 -10.03 -5.36
CA THR A 249 21.59 -10.88 -4.86
C THR A 249 20.64 -10.05 -4.01
N VAL A 250 19.37 -10.00 -4.40
CA VAL A 250 18.31 -9.31 -3.66
C VAL A 250 17.39 -10.34 -3.04
N HIS A 251 17.31 -10.30 -1.71
CA HIS A 251 16.47 -11.19 -0.91
C HIS A 251 15.02 -10.69 -0.86
N GLY A 252 14.19 -11.13 -1.81
CA GLY A 252 12.80 -10.69 -1.95
C GLY A 252 11.78 -11.58 -1.24
N LYS A 253 10.53 -11.12 -1.19
CA LYS A 253 9.40 -11.86 -0.59
C LYS A 253 9.13 -13.21 -1.26
N TYR A 254 9.33 -13.28 -2.57
CA TYR A 254 9.07 -14.47 -3.39
C TYR A 254 10.34 -15.25 -3.73
N GLY A 255 11.43 -15.02 -2.98
CA GLY A 255 12.73 -15.65 -3.19
C GLY A 255 13.81 -14.65 -3.60
N ASP A 256 15.03 -15.19 -3.69
CA ASP A 256 16.21 -14.44 -4.10
C ASP A 256 16.20 -14.19 -5.60
N ARG A 257 16.64 -13.00 -6.01
CA ARG A 257 16.83 -12.67 -7.42
C ARG A 257 18.15 -11.96 -7.66
N ILE A 258 18.64 -12.08 -8.88
CA ILE A 258 19.89 -11.47 -9.30
C ILE A 258 19.62 -10.18 -10.09
N VAL A 259 20.19 -9.07 -9.62
CA VAL A 259 20.24 -7.81 -10.34
C VAL A 259 21.62 -7.66 -10.97
N LYS A 260 21.67 -7.57 -12.30
CA LYS A 260 22.92 -7.43 -13.05
C LYS A 260 23.23 -5.96 -13.34
N PHE A 261 24.49 -5.59 -13.18
CA PHE A 261 25.00 -4.26 -13.48
C PHE A 261 25.94 -4.29 -14.69
N THR A 262 25.85 -3.23 -15.48
CA THR A 262 26.82 -2.92 -16.55
C THR A 262 28.13 -2.42 -15.95
N PRO A 263 29.25 -2.41 -16.72
CA PRO A 263 30.51 -1.84 -16.24
C PRO A 263 30.38 -0.39 -15.73
N LYS A 264 29.63 0.47 -16.44
CA LYS A 264 29.38 1.86 -16.03
C LYS A 264 28.59 1.96 -14.72
N GLU A 265 27.60 1.09 -14.51
CA GLU A 265 26.86 1.04 -13.24
C GLU A 265 27.77 0.54 -12.09
N MET A 266 28.66 -0.40 -12.37
CA MET A 266 29.59 -0.95 -11.39
C MET A 266 30.62 0.06 -10.89
N GLU A 267 31.02 1.04 -11.71
CA GLU A 267 31.87 2.15 -11.25
C GLU A 267 31.25 2.89 -10.07
N TRP A 268 29.94 3.18 -10.15
CA TRP A 268 29.21 3.84 -9.07
C TRP A 268 29.02 2.94 -7.86
N ILE A 269 28.67 1.66 -8.06
CA ILE A 269 28.52 0.68 -6.97
C ILE A 269 29.84 0.55 -6.20
N ASN A 270 30.96 0.42 -6.91
CA ASN A 270 32.29 0.31 -6.31
C ASN A 270 32.68 1.58 -5.54
N LEU A 271 32.35 2.77 -6.06
CA LEU A 271 32.53 4.03 -5.36
C LEU A 271 31.73 4.07 -4.05
N GLY A 272 30.45 3.68 -4.07
CA GLY A 272 29.62 3.67 -2.87
C GLY A 272 30.07 2.65 -1.83
N ILE A 273 30.46 1.44 -2.25
CA ILE A 273 31.05 0.44 -1.35
C ILE A 273 32.34 0.98 -0.71
N LYS A 274 33.21 1.63 -1.51
CA LYS A 274 34.43 2.26 -1.01
C LYS A 274 34.12 3.34 0.02
N GLU A 275 33.14 4.20 -0.23
CA GLU A 275 32.78 5.25 0.72
C GLU A 275 32.16 4.74 2.01
N VAL A 276 31.36 3.66 1.96
CA VAL A 276 30.86 2.99 3.18
C VAL A 276 32.02 2.46 4.03
N LYS A 277 33.07 1.93 3.38
CA LYS A 277 34.30 1.49 4.07
C LYS A 277 35.12 2.67 4.61
N VAL A 278 35.24 3.78 3.85
CA VAL A 278 36.06 4.95 4.22
C VAL A 278 35.41 5.86 5.26
N LYS A 279 34.08 6.08 5.24
CA LYS A 279 33.37 6.86 6.26
C LYS A 279 33.53 6.28 7.68
N ASN A 280 33.98 5.02 7.79
CA ASN A 280 34.32 4.36 9.05
C ASN A 280 35.84 4.28 9.36
N ALA A 281 36.71 4.77 8.46
CA ALA A 281 38.17 4.70 8.59
C ALA A 281 38.82 5.93 9.26
N GLY A 282 38.05 6.89 9.79
CA GLY A 282 38.59 7.98 10.61
C GLY A 282 38.53 9.37 9.98
N GLY A 283 37.31 9.90 9.84
CA GLY A 283 37.09 11.32 9.55
C GLY A 283 35.93 11.87 10.37
N ALA A 284 36.17 12.17 11.65
CA ALA A 284 35.30 12.96 12.54
C ALA A 284 34.09 12.28 13.26
N SER A 285 34.12 10.99 13.57
CA SER A 285 33.52 10.51 14.82
C SER A 285 34.42 9.44 15.42
N PRO A 286 34.85 9.57 16.69
CA PRO A 286 36.06 8.90 17.16
C PRO A 286 35.76 7.43 17.48
N GLN A 287 36.83 6.66 17.64
CA GLN A 287 36.89 5.35 18.30
C GLN A 287 36.39 5.38 19.78
N THR A 288 35.55 6.36 20.16
CA THR A 288 35.02 6.61 21.49
C THR A 288 33.52 6.31 21.60
N ASP A 289 32.83 5.94 20.52
CA ASP A 289 31.45 5.47 20.59
C ASP A 289 31.40 4.08 21.24
N LYS A 290 30.73 3.97 22.39
CA LYS A 290 30.56 2.73 23.18
C LYS A 290 30.09 1.52 22.36
N TYR A 291 29.41 1.77 21.25
CA TYR A 291 28.76 0.78 20.38
C TYR A 291 29.37 0.76 18.98
N PHE A 292 30.68 1.04 18.83
CA PHE A 292 31.34 0.98 17.52
C PHE A 292 31.24 -0.42 16.90
N ILE A 293 30.77 -0.49 15.65
CA ILE A 293 30.69 -1.73 14.87
C ILE A 293 31.58 -1.58 13.63
N PRO A 294 32.65 -2.39 13.47
CA PRO A 294 33.50 -2.32 12.27
C PRO A 294 32.70 -2.69 11.01
N VAL A 295 33.15 -2.19 9.85
CA VAL A 295 32.56 -2.59 8.57
C VAL A 295 33.10 -3.95 8.18
N THR A 296 32.21 -4.91 8.00
CA THR A 296 32.53 -6.25 7.49
C THR A 296 31.72 -6.53 6.23
N GLN A 297 31.91 -7.70 5.61
CA GLN A 297 31.07 -8.12 4.48
C GLN A 297 29.59 -8.29 4.90
N ASP A 298 29.31 -8.55 6.18
CA ASP A 298 27.94 -8.65 6.70
C ASP A 298 27.26 -7.31 6.98
N SER A 299 27.98 -6.20 6.82
CA SER A 299 27.43 -4.86 7.05
C SER A 299 26.44 -4.44 5.97
N TYR A 300 25.44 -3.66 6.38
CA TYR A 300 24.46 -3.10 5.45
C TYR A 300 25.11 -1.99 4.61
N LEU A 301 24.78 -1.95 3.32
CA LEU A 301 25.18 -0.88 2.41
C LEU A 301 24.69 0.48 2.93
N PHE A 302 23.45 0.50 3.44
CA PHE A 302 22.83 1.67 4.06
C PHE A 302 22.67 1.47 5.56
N ARG A 303 23.77 1.60 6.30
CA ARG A 303 23.83 1.51 7.76
C ARG A 303 23.74 2.87 8.46
N LYS A 304 23.34 2.86 9.73
CA LYS A 304 23.50 4.03 10.61
C LYS A 304 24.99 4.26 10.90
N LEU A 305 25.38 5.52 11.12
CA LEU A 305 26.74 5.88 11.53
C LEU A 305 26.90 5.94 13.06
N LYS A 306 25.79 6.11 13.79
CA LYS A 306 25.74 6.09 15.25
C LYS A 306 24.88 4.93 15.70
N PHE A 307 25.42 4.13 16.61
CA PHE A 307 24.78 2.93 17.15
C PHE A 307 24.37 3.16 18.60
N ILE A 308 23.18 2.67 18.93
CA ILE A 308 22.64 2.68 20.30
C ILE A 308 22.74 1.30 20.97
N SER A 309 23.22 0.29 20.23
CA SER A 309 23.44 -1.09 20.65
C SER A 309 24.58 -1.70 19.84
N ASN A 310 25.09 -2.86 20.26
CA ASN A 310 26.12 -3.63 19.53
C ASN A 310 25.56 -4.33 18.26
N GLU A 311 24.31 -4.07 17.89
CA GLU A 311 23.67 -4.66 16.72
C GLU A 311 23.61 -3.66 15.57
N GLU A 312 24.11 -4.07 14.41
CA GLU A 312 24.02 -3.25 13.21
C GLU A 312 22.58 -3.23 12.71
N THR A 313 21.99 -2.05 12.57
CA THR A 313 20.65 -1.87 12.00
C THR A 313 20.71 -1.09 10.70
N PRO A 314 19.94 -1.49 9.68
CA PRO A 314 19.87 -0.75 8.43
C PRO A 314 19.10 0.57 8.60
N LEU A 315 19.24 1.46 7.62
CA LEU A 315 18.41 2.65 7.51
C LEU A 315 16.99 2.28 7.10
N GLY A 316 16.00 2.82 7.82
CA GLY A 316 14.59 2.62 7.50
C GLY A 316 14.10 3.48 6.33
N HIS A 317 12.89 3.19 5.87
CA HIS A 317 12.23 3.85 4.73
C HIS A 317 12.35 5.37 4.75
N TRP A 318 11.96 6.00 5.86
CA TRP A 318 11.92 7.46 5.97
C TRP A 318 13.30 8.10 5.81
N THR A 319 14.34 7.48 6.36
CA THR A 319 15.71 8.00 6.26
C THR A 319 16.25 7.83 4.84
N LEU A 320 16.03 6.67 4.22
CA LEU A 320 16.42 6.43 2.83
C LEU A 320 15.70 7.38 1.86
N ASN A 321 14.40 7.56 2.05
CA ASN A 321 13.61 8.47 1.23
C ASN A 321 14.02 9.94 1.46
N LYS A 322 14.35 10.34 2.70
CA LYS A 322 14.89 11.67 3.00
C LYS A 322 16.21 11.91 2.25
N ARG A 323 17.15 10.97 2.33
CA ARG A 323 18.45 11.03 1.63
C ARG A 323 18.28 11.10 0.11
N LEU A 324 17.39 10.30 -0.45
CA LEU A 324 17.05 10.35 -1.87
C LEU A 324 16.53 11.74 -2.28
N ASN A 325 15.61 12.32 -1.49
CA ASN A 325 15.08 13.65 -1.77
C ASN A 325 16.13 14.75 -1.63
N GLU A 326 17.07 14.63 -0.70
CA GLU A 326 18.20 15.56 -0.54
C GLU A 326 19.14 15.50 -1.75
N ALA A 327 19.50 14.29 -2.19
CA ALA A 327 20.25 14.08 -3.42
C ALA A 327 19.53 14.68 -4.64
N TRP A 328 18.21 14.48 -4.75
CA TRP A 328 17.41 15.02 -5.83
C TRP A 328 17.42 16.55 -5.89
N LYS A 329 17.30 17.20 -4.71
CA LYS A 329 17.37 18.65 -4.59
C LYS A 329 18.74 19.21 -4.93
N MET A 330 19.81 18.48 -4.62
CA MET A 330 21.17 18.87 -4.97
C MET A 330 21.36 18.91 -6.50
N VAL A 331 20.79 17.95 -7.22
CA VAL A 331 20.93 17.85 -8.68
C VAL A 331 19.99 18.81 -9.42
N TYR A 332 18.75 18.95 -8.96
CA TYR A 332 17.67 19.60 -9.73
C TYR A 332 17.00 20.79 -9.03
N GLY A 333 17.48 21.22 -7.87
CA GLY A 333 16.93 22.36 -7.12
C GLY A 333 15.78 22.02 -6.17
N LYS A 334 15.35 23.02 -5.39
CA LYS A 334 14.47 22.84 -4.21
C LYS A 334 13.06 22.30 -4.54
N ASP A 335 12.56 22.56 -5.74
CA ASP A 335 11.21 22.19 -6.17
C ASP A 335 11.13 20.81 -6.84
N SER A 336 12.28 20.22 -7.16
CA SER A 336 12.34 18.91 -7.81
C SER A 336 12.10 17.79 -6.79
N LYS A 337 11.09 16.96 -7.03
CA LYS A 337 10.78 15.78 -6.22
C LYS A 337 10.40 14.59 -7.12
N ILE A 338 11.34 13.67 -7.31
CA ILE A 338 11.00 12.32 -7.76
C ILE A 338 10.79 11.43 -6.53
N SER A 339 9.73 10.62 -6.55
CA SER A 339 9.51 9.63 -5.50
C SER A 339 10.22 8.33 -5.84
N ALA A 340 10.54 7.53 -4.82
CA ALA A 340 11.15 6.22 -5.01
C ALA A 340 10.36 5.33 -5.99
N ASN A 341 9.03 5.34 -5.90
CA ASN A 341 8.16 4.62 -6.83
C ASN A 341 8.31 5.10 -8.27
N LYS A 342 8.46 6.41 -8.52
CA LYS A 342 8.63 6.95 -9.88
C LYS A 342 9.96 6.53 -10.49
N LEU A 343 11.04 6.50 -9.70
CA LEU A 343 12.33 5.97 -10.14
C LEU A 343 12.24 4.49 -10.50
N ARG A 344 11.60 3.71 -9.64
CA ARG A 344 11.38 2.27 -9.89
C ARG A 344 10.53 2.02 -11.13
N THR A 345 9.44 2.78 -11.32
CA THR A 345 8.63 2.74 -12.54
C THR A 345 9.45 3.12 -13.78
N SER A 346 10.28 4.16 -13.69
CA SER A 346 11.15 4.58 -14.80
C SER A 346 12.08 3.43 -15.24
N GLY A 347 12.69 2.77 -14.27
CA GLY A 347 13.57 1.62 -14.49
C GLY A 347 12.89 0.40 -15.10
N ILE A 348 11.71 0.04 -14.60
CA ILE A 348 10.89 -1.04 -15.17
C ILE A 348 10.54 -0.73 -16.63
N LEU A 349 10.11 0.50 -16.91
CA LEU A 349 9.75 0.91 -18.27
C LEU A 349 10.95 0.97 -19.22
N ASP A 350 12.12 1.37 -18.71
CA ASP A 350 13.37 1.34 -19.46
C ASP A 350 13.76 -0.10 -19.87
N LEU A 351 13.67 -1.06 -18.94
CA LEU A 351 13.93 -2.47 -19.23
C LEU A 351 12.95 -3.04 -20.26
N VAL A 352 11.65 -2.76 -20.09
CA VAL A 352 10.60 -3.14 -21.05
C VAL A 352 10.91 -2.57 -22.44
N ASN A 353 11.24 -1.28 -22.52
CA ASN A 353 11.55 -0.63 -23.79
C ASN A 353 12.76 -1.25 -24.47
N ARG A 354 13.85 -1.51 -23.74
CA ARG A 354 15.05 -2.16 -24.30
C ARG A 354 14.73 -3.53 -24.90
N ARG A 355 13.92 -4.35 -24.21
CA ARG A 355 13.51 -5.67 -24.71
C ARG A 355 12.62 -5.59 -25.93
N LEU A 356 11.64 -4.72 -25.90
CA LEU A 356 10.71 -4.55 -27.01
C LEU A 356 11.40 -4.00 -28.26
N ILE A 357 12.33 -3.05 -28.11
CA ILE A 357 13.16 -2.55 -29.23
C ILE A 357 14.05 -3.67 -29.76
N ALA A 358 14.68 -4.46 -28.89
CA ALA A 358 15.48 -5.61 -29.34
C ALA A 358 14.64 -6.66 -30.10
N LYS A 359 13.37 -6.84 -29.72
CA LYS A 359 12.47 -7.81 -30.33
C LYS A 359 11.86 -7.31 -31.66
N TYR A 360 11.41 -6.06 -31.70
CA TYR A 360 10.59 -5.53 -32.81
C TYR A 360 11.28 -4.45 -33.64
N GLY A 361 12.42 -3.91 -33.19
CA GLY A 361 13.07 -2.74 -33.79
C GLY A 361 12.30 -1.45 -33.54
N THR A 362 11.08 -1.35 -34.08
CA THR A 362 10.18 -0.20 -33.91
C THR A 362 8.81 -0.67 -33.40
N LEU A 363 8.32 -0.03 -32.35
CA LEU A 363 7.02 -0.35 -31.76
C LEU A 363 5.89 0.31 -32.54
N ARG A 364 4.90 -0.49 -32.97
CA ARG A 364 3.67 -0.04 -33.64
C ARG A 364 2.47 -0.10 -32.67
N PRO A 365 1.39 0.66 -32.92
CA PRO A 365 0.20 0.68 -32.06
C PRO A 365 -0.44 -0.70 -31.84
N GLU A 366 -0.35 -1.60 -32.81
CA GLU A 366 -0.84 -2.99 -32.76
C GLU A 366 -0.13 -3.86 -31.71
N HIS A 367 1.01 -3.43 -31.17
CA HIS A 367 1.77 -4.15 -30.13
C HIS A 367 1.31 -3.83 -28.70
N GLN A 368 0.19 -3.11 -28.48
CA GLN A 368 -0.25 -2.72 -27.14
C GLN A 368 -0.30 -3.90 -26.15
N SER A 369 -0.92 -5.01 -26.54
CA SER A 369 -1.01 -6.20 -25.68
C SER A 369 0.36 -6.80 -25.37
N ASP A 370 1.28 -6.79 -26.34
CA ASP A 370 2.66 -7.27 -26.15
C ASP A 370 3.42 -6.39 -25.15
N VAL A 371 3.21 -5.07 -25.19
CA VAL A 371 3.81 -4.14 -24.22
C VAL A 371 3.30 -4.43 -22.81
N VAL A 372 1.99 -4.62 -22.64
CA VAL A 372 1.39 -4.94 -21.34
C VAL A 372 1.89 -6.29 -20.81
N ILE A 373 1.97 -7.31 -21.67
CA ILE A 373 2.51 -8.62 -21.31
C ILE A 373 3.97 -8.50 -20.85
N GLU A 374 4.79 -7.73 -21.58
CA GLU A 374 6.20 -7.56 -21.21
C GLU A 374 6.37 -6.81 -19.88
N ILE A 375 5.53 -5.80 -19.62
CA ILE A 375 5.48 -5.11 -18.31
C ILE A 375 5.16 -6.12 -17.19
N ILE A 376 4.14 -6.96 -17.39
CA ILE A 376 3.72 -7.94 -16.38
C ILE A 376 4.83 -8.96 -16.13
N LYS A 377 5.52 -9.44 -17.16
CA LYS A 377 6.70 -10.32 -17.00
C LYS A 377 7.78 -9.66 -16.14
N VAL A 378 8.10 -8.40 -16.43
CA VAL A 378 9.09 -7.64 -15.65
C VAL A 378 8.66 -7.47 -14.20
N PHE A 379 7.36 -7.37 -13.88
CA PHE A 379 6.91 -7.37 -12.49
C PHE A 379 7.31 -8.64 -11.74
N GLY A 380 7.23 -9.81 -12.38
CA GLY A 380 7.73 -11.06 -11.79
C GLY A 380 9.24 -11.01 -11.56
N GLU A 381 10.00 -10.55 -12.54
CA GLU A 381 11.46 -10.47 -12.46
C GLU A 381 11.97 -9.51 -11.38
N VAL A 382 11.26 -8.39 -11.16
CA VAL A 382 11.61 -7.44 -10.08
C VAL A 382 11.03 -7.85 -8.72
N GLY A 383 10.41 -9.03 -8.62
CA GLY A 383 9.92 -9.61 -7.37
C GLY A 383 8.62 -9.00 -6.84
N ASP A 384 7.81 -8.33 -7.69
CA ASP A 384 6.53 -7.75 -7.26
C ASP A 384 5.43 -8.82 -7.10
N TYR A 385 5.50 -9.92 -7.86
CA TYR A 385 4.53 -11.02 -7.85
C TYR A 385 5.22 -12.37 -8.06
N SER A 386 4.59 -13.45 -7.62
CA SER A 386 5.04 -14.82 -7.87
C SER A 386 4.85 -15.22 -9.34
N GLU A 387 5.61 -16.23 -9.79
CA GLU A 387 5.52 -16.74 -11.16
C GLU A 387 4.10 -17.20 -11.54
N ASN A 388 3.37 -17.81 -10.59
CA ASN A 388 2.01 -18.26 -10.81
C ASN A 388 1.04 -17.09 -11.02
N GLU A 389 1.15 -16.04 -10.21
CA GLU A 389 0.36 -14.81 -10.35
C GLU A 389 0.62 -14.12 -11.70
N ILE A 390 1.88 -14.11 -12.16
CA ILE A 390 2.25 -13.58 -13.48
C ILE A 390 1.63 -14.40 -14.62
N LYS A 391 1.71 -15.74 -14.55
CA LYS A 391 1.11 -16.63 -15.55
C LYS A 391 -0.40 -16.46 -15.63
N GLU A 392 -1.08 -16.37 -14.49
CA GLU A 392 -2.52 -16.15 -14.41
C GLU A 392 -2.94 -14.78 -14.96
N ALA A 393 -2.18 -13.73 -14.65
CA ALA A 393 -2.46 -12.40 -15.17
C ALA A 393 -2.36 -12.35 -16.70
N ILE A 394 -1.33 -12.98 -17.27
CA ILE A 394 -1.11 -13.03 -18.73
C ILE A 394 -2.15 -13.91 -19.43
N SER A 395 -2.54 -15.04 -18.83
CA SER A 395 -3.52 -15.96 -19.44
C SER A 395 -4.95 -15.42 -19.38
N SER A 396 -5.32 -14.76 -18.29
CA SER A 396 -6.66 -14.22 -18.12
C SER A 396 -6.93 -12.99 -19.00
N GLN A 397 -5.94 -12.10 -19.16
CA GLN A 397 -6.06 -10.80 -19.86
C GLN A 397 -7.29 -9.97 -19.48
N LYS A 398 -7.92 -10.25 -18.33
CA LYS A 398 -9.14 -9.59 -17.90
C LYS A 398 -8.79 -8.30 -17.18
N SER A 399 -9.52 -7.22 -17.49
CA SER A 399 -9.42 -5.94 -16.77
C SER A 399 -9.69 -6.05 -15.27
N ALA A 400 -10.42 -7.09 -14.84
CA ALA A 400 -10.68 -7.42 -13.44
C ALA A 400 -9.46 -8.04 -12.71
N ASN A 401 -8.46 -8.56 -13.44
CA ASN A 401 -7.21 -9.01 -12.82
C ASN A 401 -6.37 -7.77 -12.45
N SER A 402 -6.07 -7.63 -11.16
CA SER A 402 -5.40 -6.44 -10.61
C SER A 402 -3.98 -6.25 -11.16
N ILE A 403 -3.28 -7.33 -11.50
CA ILE A 403 -1.93 -7.31 -12.08
C ILE A 403 -1.99 -6.84 -13.53
N TRP A 404 -2.95 -7.35 -14.31
CA TRP A 404 -3.19 -6.89 -15.67
C TRP A 404 -3.55 -5.40 -15.71
N HIS A 405 -4.44 -4.98 -14.83
CA HIS A 405 -4.80 -3.56 -14.67
C HIS A 405 -3.58 -2.69 -14.35
N ARG A 406 -2.70 -3.15 -13.44
CA ARG A 406 -1.45 -2.45 -13.12
C ARG A 406 -0.51 -2.39 -14.33
N GLY A 407 -0.44 -3.44 -15.15
CA GLY A 407 0.29 -3.45 -16.42
C GLY A 407 -0.20 -2.37 -17.39
N LEU A 408 -1.53 -2.24 -17.55
CA LEU A 408 -2.15 -1.18 -18.35
C LEU A 408 -1.82 0.23 -17.83
N MET A 409 -1.75 0.42 -16.52
CA MET A 409 -1.33 1.71 -15.95
C MET A 409 0.10 2.07 -16.36
N TYR A 410 1.03 1.11 -16.30
CA TYR A 410 2.43 1.30 -16.70
C TYR A 410 2.57 1.53 -18.20
N TYR A 411 1.78 0.84 -19.03
CA TYR A 411 1.69 1.10 -20.46
C TYR A 411 1.35 2.58 -20.74
N HIS A 412 0.36 3.12 -20.04
CA HIS A 412 0.01 4.52 -20.21
C HIS A 412 1.07 5.51 -19.70
N ASP A 413 1.73 5.20 -18.59
CA ASP A 413 2.85 6.01 -18.10
C ASP A 413 4.01 6.03 -19.13
N ARG A 414 4.25 4.89 -19.78
CA ARG A 414 5.18 4.77 -20.92
C ARG A 414 4.75 5.62 -22.12
N GLU A 415 3.49 5.56 -22.53
CA GLU A 415 2.99 6.37 -23.66
C GLU A 415 3.15 7.87 -23.39
N ASN A 416 2.96 8.31 -22.15
CA ASN A 416 3.22 9.70 -21.76
C ASN A 416 4.72 10.04 -21.85
N LEU A 417 5.62 9.14 -21.43
CA LEU A 417 7.06 9.33 -21.56
C LEU A 417 7.49 9.44 -23.03
N MET A 418 6.94 8.61 -23.91
CA MET A 418 7.25 8.61 -25.33
C MET A 418 6.75 9.86 -26.05
N LYS A 419 5.57 10.38 -25.68
CA LYS A 419 5.00 11.61 -26.25
C LYS A 419 5.76 12.89 -25.91
N VAL A 420 6.53 12.92 -24.82
CA VAL A 420 7.36 14.08 -24.44
C VAL A 420 8.65 14.15 -25.28
N LYS A 421 9.00 13.08 -26.01
CA LYS A 421 10.19 13.01 -26.88
C LYS A 421 9.91 13.25 -28.37
N GLN A 422 8.64 13.43 -28.77
CA GLN A 422 8.25 13.93 -30.09
C GLN A 422 8.05 15.44 -30.00
#